data_AF-A0A7V9BKB7-F1
#
_entry.id   AF-A0A7V9BKB7-F1
#
_cell.length_a   1.000
_cell.length_b   1.000
_cell.length_c   1.000
_cell.angle_alpha   90.00
_cell.angle_beta   90.00
_cell.angle_gamma   90.00
#
_symmetry.space_group_name_H-M   'P 1'
#
loop_
_entity.id
_entity.type
_entity.pdbx_description
1 polymer ?
#
loop_
_entity_poly.entity_id
_entity_poly.type
_entity_poly.pdbx_seq_one_letter_code
_entity_poly.pdbx_strand_id
1 'polypeptide(L)'
;MVRFPAAATISVLLVGAAIALRAIGLGYGLPAVFNPDEVAIMSRALSFAKGTLNPENFLYPTFYFYVLFGWVGTYLGALWASGSVQSIAELQQVYFRDPTGIYLAGRSLSVVAGATTVVLVRSLGRRMIDGRTATAAAIFLAVAPLHVRDSHYVKHDVFATMLVVAAYLAVSRVWKGEPSGGRKTSAVVLAGAACGVAFSTHYYCIFLALPLSWAIVLAWRSRGWGAVLRHLVIAGVASAATFFLLSPFIALDPLTAWRDITANREIVVDRAVATGAFRPVWRYLQMLWQDAISPPIVGLGLIGALWMV
;
A
#
# COMPACT_ATOMS: atom_id res chain seq x y z
N MET A 1 -1.99 15.14 -36.91
CA MET A 1 -1.33 13.89 -36.45
C MET A 1 -0.36 14.27 -35.33
N VAL A 2 -0.81 14.22 -34.07
CA VAL A 2 0.00 14.70 -32.92
C VAL A 2 1.09 13.67 -32.63
N ARG A 3 2.35 13.98 -32.91
CA ARG A 3 3.50 13.13 -32.57
C ARG A 3 3.81 13.31 -31.09
N PHE A 4 3.45 12.32 -30.27
CA PHE A 4 3.91 12.29 -28.88
C PHE A 4 5.43 12.04 -28.86
N PRO A 5 6.19 12.74 -27.98
CA PRO A 5 7.59 12.41 -27.76
C PRO A 5 7.68 10.96 -27.27
N ALA A 6 8.67 10.19 -27.74
CA ALA A 6 8.78 8.75 -27.48
C ALA A 6 8.65 8.37 -25.99
N ALA A 7 9.11 9.23 -25.08
CA ALA A 7 8.97 9.05 -23.63
C ALA A 7 7.53 9.12 -23.11
N ALA A 8 6.67 9.93 -23.73
CA ALA A 8 5.24 10.00 -23.41
C ALA A 8 4.54 8.72 -23.88
N THR A 9 4.81 8.28 -25.11
CA THR A 9 4.29 7.01 -25.66
C THR A 9 4.64 5.82 -24.77
N ILE A 10 5.90 5.69 -24.35
CA ILE A 10 6.33 4.61 -23.44
C ILE A 10 5.56 4.66 -22.11
N SER A 11 5.33 5.86 -21.57
CA SER A 11 4.63 6.01 -20.29
C SER A 11 3.15 5.60 -20.41
N VAL A 12 2.49 5.99 -21.52
CA VAL A 12 1.11 5.61 -21.81
C VAL A 12 0.98 4.11 -22.01
N LEU A 13 1.87 3.50 -22.81
CA LEU A 13 1.86 2.05 -23.04
C LEU A 13 2.11 1.27 -21.75
N LEU A 14 3.04 1.72 -20.91
CA LEU A 14 3.34 1.09 -19.63
C LEU A 14 2.14 1.12 -18.68
N VAL A 15 1.50 2.28 -18.53
CA VAL A 15 0.31 2.43 -17.67
C VAL A 15 -0.86 1.63 -18.23
N GLY A 16 -1.08 1.68 -19.54
CA GLY A 16 -2.12 0.90 -20.21
C GLY A 16 -1.94 -0.60 -20.01
N ALA A 17 -0.72 -1.11 -20.19
CA ALA A 17 -0.40 -2.52 -19.94
C ALA A 17 -0.56 -2.90 -18.47
N ALA A 18 -0.12 -2.04 -17.54
CA ALA A 18 -0.26 -2.29 -16.09
C ALA A 18 -1.72 -2.39 -15.66
N ILE A 19 -2.60 -1.54 -16.20
CA ILE A 19 -4.04 -1.58 -15.95
C ILE A 19 -4.65 -2.82 -16.61
N ALA A 20 -4.37 -3.06 -17.89
CA ALA A 20 -4.95 -4.18 -18.64
C ALA A 20 -4.66 -5.52 -17.94
N LEU A 21 -3.40 -5.78 -17.59
CA LEU A 21 -3.02 -7.01 -16.91
C LEU A 21 -3.68 -7.21 -15.54
N ARG A 22 -4.08 -6.11 -14.87
CA ARG A 22 -4.75 -6.16 -13.54
C ARG A 22 -6.27 -6.18 -13.64
N ALA A 23 -6.84 -5.84 -14.81
CA ALA A 23 -8.28 -5.75 -15.03
C ALA A 23 -8.84 -6.92 -15.85
N ILE A 24 -8.02 -7.60 -16.65
CA ILE A 24 -8.45 -8.77 -17.42
C ILE A 24 -8.89 -9.87 -16.46
N GLY A 25 -10.15 -10.29 -16.55
CA GLY A 25 -10.69 -11.32 -15.66
C GLY A 25 -11.02 -10.83 -14.25
N LEU A 26 -11.18 -9.52 -14.02
CA LEU A 26 -11.52 -8.95 -12.71
C LEU A 26 -12.81 -9.51 -12.10
N GLY A 27 -13.71 -10.06 -12.93
CA GLY A 27 -14.94 -10.74 -12.50
C GLY A 27 -14.75 -12.18 -12.03
N TYR A 28 -13.52 -12.72 -12.02
CA TYR A 28 -13.26 -14.10 -11.64
C TYR A 28 -13.84 -14.46 -10.26
N GLY A 29 -14.60 -15.56 -10.22
CA GLY A 29 -15.20 -16.09 -9.00
C GLY A 29 -16.42 -15.32 -8.49
N LEU A 30 -16.93 -14.32 -9.19
CA LEU A 30 -18.19 -13.65 -8.84
C LEU A 30 -19.39 -14.39 -9.47
N PRO A 31 -20.57 -14.42 -8.78
CA PRO A 31 -20.87 -13.79 -7.49
C PRO A 31 -20.43 -14.58 -6.24
N ALA A 32 -19.84 -15.77 -6.40
CA ALA A 32 -19.55 -16.69 -5.29
C ALA A 32 -18.45 -16.22 -4.32
N VAL A 33 -17.52 -15.36 -4.76
CA VAL A 33 -16.35 -14.85 -4.01
C VAL A 33 -15.52 -15.96 -3.35
N PHE A 34 -14.57 -16.53 -4.09
CA PHE A 34 -13.75 -17.65 -3.60
C PHE A 34 -12.61 -17.26 -2.65
N ASN A 35 -12.22 -15.99 -2.59
CA ASN A 35 -11.13 -15.55 -1.73
C ASN A 35 -11.69 -15.08 -0.37
N PRO A 36 -11.39 -15.79 0.74
CA PRO A 36 -11.96 -15.45 2.05
C PRO A 36 -11.48 -14.09 2.58
N ASP A 37 -10.29 -13.63 2.18
CA ASP A 37 -9.75 -12.34 2.61
C ASP A 37 -10.63 -11.19 2.09
N GLU A 38 -11.15 -11.31 0.86
CA GLU A 38 -11.99 -10.27 0.26
C GLU A 38 -13.28 -10.08 1.05
N VAL A 39 -13.89 -11.18 1.50
CA VAL A 39 -15.13 -11.13 2.28
C VAL A 39 -14.90 -10.46 3.63
N ALA A 40 -13.82 -10.82 4.33
CA ALA A 40 -13.49 -10.23 5.62
C ALA A 40 -13.17 -8.72 5.50
N ILE A 41 -12.41 -8.34 4.47
CA ILE A 41 -12.03 -6.95 4.23
C ILE A 41 -13.23 -6.10 3.79
N MET A 42 -14.04 -6.60 2.85
CA MET A 42 -15.23 -5.92 2.35
C MET A 42 -16.26 -5.73 3.47
N SER A 43 -16.52 -6.78 4.26
CA SER A 43 -17.45 -6.70 5.40
C SER A 43 -17.02 -5.64 6.41
N ARG A 44 -15.72 -5.55 6.72
CA ARG A 44 -15.20 -4.52 7.64
C ARG A 44 -15.30 -3.10 7.06
N ALA A 45 -15.17 -2.92 5.74
CA ALA A 45 -15.40 -1.61 5.13
C ALA A 45 -16.90 -1.25 5.11
N LEU A 46 -17.78 -2.19 4.78
CA LEU A 46 -19.23 -1.96 4.72
C LEU A 46 -19.86 -1.78 6.10
N SER A 47 -19.21 -2.24 7.19
CA SER A 47 -19.74 -2.06 8.56
C SER A 47 -19.91 -0.59 8.95
N PHE A 48 -19.16 0.33 8.34
CA PHE A 48 -19.32 1.77 8.57
C PHE A 48 -20.69 2.31 8.12
N ALA A 49 -21.39 1.59 7.23
CA ALA A 49 -22.78 1.92 6.86
C ALA A 49 -23.77 1.84 8.03
N LYS A 50 -23.39 1.23 9.17
CA LYS A 50 -24.18 1.21 10.41
C LYS A 50 -24.25 2.58 11.12
N GLY A 51 -23.56 3.61 10.61
CA GLY A 51 -23.55 4.95 11.19
C GLY A 51 -22.44 5.17 12.22
N THR A 52 -21.42 4.31 12.24
CA THR A 52 -20.21 4.48 13.07
C THR A 52 -18.97 4.46 12.19
N LEU A 53 -17.95 5.24 12.58
CA LEU A 53 -16.62 5.16 11.98
C LEU A 53 -15.66 4.27 12.77
N ASN A 54 -16.08 3.76 13.95
CA ASN A 54 -15.28 2.82 14.71
C ASN A 54 -15.27 1.46 13.97
N PRO A 55 -14.09 0.88 13.62
CA PRO A 55 -14.04 -0.42 12.97
C PRO A 55 -14.43 -1.58 13.90
N GLU A 56 -14.50 -1.35 15.22
CA GLU A 56 -14.82 -2.33 16.29
C GLU A 56 -13.86 -3.54 16.35
N ASN A 57 -12.87 -3.56 15.46
CA ASN A 57 -11.87 -4.61 15.31
C ASN A 57 -10.59 -3.99 14.75
N PHE A 58 -9.50 -4.08 15.52
CA PHE A 58 -8.21 -3.44 15.19
C PHE A 58 -7.15 -4.43 14.69
N LEU A 59 -7.58 -5.54 14.06
CA LEU A 59 -6.69 -6.50 13.40
C LEU A 59 -5.72 -5.80 12.43
N TYR A 60 -6.21 -4.74 11.78
CA TYR A 60 -5.44 -3.81 10.97
C TYR A 60 -5.82 -2.37 11.35
N PRO A 61 -4.94 -1.40 11.07
CA PRO A 61 -5.28 0.02 11.09
C PRO A 61 -6.45 0.37 10.15
N THR A 62 -7.12 1.50 10.40
CA THR A 62 -8.45 1.77 9.83
C THR A 62 -8.42 2.44 8.45
N PHE A 63 -7.33 3.10 8.07
CA PHE A 63 -7.31 3.99 6.90
C PHE A 63 -7.75 3.32 5.60
N TYR A 64 -7.24 2.12 5.30
CA TYR A 64 -7.62 1.42 4.08
C TYR A 64 -9.13 1.12 4.04
N PHE A 65 -9.75 0.77 5.16
CA PHE A 65 -11.18 0.49 5.21
C PHE A 65 -12.02 1.75 4.97
N TYR A 66 -11.58 2.93 5.45
CA TYR A 66 -12.24 4.19 5.11
C TYR A 66 -12.14 4.50 3.62
N VAL A 67 -10.96 4.31 3.02
CA VAL A 67 -10.76 4.52 1.58
C VAL A 67 -11.64 3.55 0.78
N LEU A 68 -11.65 2.27 1.15
CA LEU A 68 -12.45 1.24 0.48
C LEU A 68 -13.95 1.52 0.63
N PHE A 69 -14.41 1.91 1.81
CA PHE A 69 -15.81 2.27 2.07
C PHE A 69 -16.24 3.47 1.23
N GLY A 70 -15.44 4.55 1.21
CA GLY A 70 -15.69 5.70 0.35
C GLY A 70 -15.69 5.34 -1.13
N TRP A 71 -14.74 4.51 -1.57
CA TRP A 71 -14.63 4.05 -2.95
C TRP A 71 -15.84 3.23 -3.40
N VAL A 72 -16.24 2.22 -2.64
CA VAL A 72 -17.46 1.43 -2.89
C VAL A 72 -18.70 2.30 -2.78
N GLY A 73 -18.71 3.27 -1.87
CA GLY A 73 -19.75 4.28 -1.73
C GLY A 73 -19.98 5.08 -3.01
N THR A 74 -18.93 5.34 -3.82
CA THR A 74 -19.10 6.00 -5.12
C THR A 74 -19.89 5.14 -6.12
N TYR A 75 -19.66 3.82 -6.13
CA TYR A 75 -20.42 2.88 -6.94
C TYR A 75 -21.89 2.82 -6.49
N LEU A 76 -22.11 2.71 -5.18
CA LEU A 76 -23.47 2.68 -4.60
C LEU A 76 -24.22 4.00 -4.86
N GLY A 77 -23.53 5.14 -4.76
CA GLY A 77 -24.06 6.46 -5.11
C GLY A 77 -24.40 6.58 -6.59
N ALA A 78 -23.62 5.96 -7.48
CA ALA A 78 -23.91 5.93 -8.91
C ALA A 78 -25.19 5.11 -9.20
N LEU A 79 -25.40 3.96 -8.54
CA LEU A 79 -26.65 3.19 -8.66
C LEU A 79 -27.88 3.97 -8.19
N TRP A 80 -27.73 4.73 -7.11
CA TRP A 80 -28.78 5.61 -6.61
C TRP A 80 -29.08 6.72 -7.61
N ALA A 81 -28.05 7.41 -8.10
CA ALA A 81 -28.19 8.53 -9.01
C ALA A 81 -28.75 8.13 -10.39
N SER A 82 -28.48 6.89 -10.85
CA SER A 82 -29.06 6.35 -12.08
C SER A 82 -30.51 5.89 -11.94
N GLY A 83 -31.08 5.92 -10.72
CA GLY A 83 -32.40 5.38 -10.43
C GLY A 83 -32.47 3.84 -10.47
N SER A 84 -31.32 3.16 -10.52
CA SER A 84 -31.25 1.69 -10.47
C SER A 84 -31.63 1.13 -9.11
N VAL A 85 -31.57 1.98 -8.08
CA VAL A 85 -32.03 1.73 -6.71
C VAL A 85 -32.88 2.92 -6.28
N GLN A 86 -34.09 2.65 -5.78
CA GLN A 86 -35.09 3.69 -5.46
C GLN A 86 -35.27 3.93 -3.97
N SER A 87 -34.66 3.09 -3.12
CA SER A 87 -34.79 3.20 -1.66
C SER A 87 -33.53 2.75 -0.92
N ILE A 88 -33.38 3.21 0.33
CA ILE A 88 -32.29 2.77 1.21
C ILE A 88 -32.39 1.25 1.46
N ALA A 89 -33.61 0.73 1.57
CA ALA A 89 -33.85 -0.70 1.74
C ALA A 89 -33.31 -1.50 0.55
N GLU A 90 -33.58 -1.07 -0.69
CA GLU A 90 -33.00 -1.71 -1.88
C GLU A 90 -31.47 -1.62 -1.91
N LEU A 91 -30.89 -0.49 -1.49
CA LEU A 91 -29.43 -0.33 -1.42
C LEU A 91 -28.80 -1.34 -0.46
N GLN A 92 -29.43 -1.56 0.70
CA GLN A 92 -29.00 -2.57 1.68
C GLN A 92 -29.08 -3.99 1.13
N GLN A 93 -30.03 -4.26 0.22
CA GLN A 93 -30.21 -5.58 -0.40
C GLN A 93 -29.26 -5.86 -1.57
N VAL A 94 -28.57 -4.84 -2.12
CA VAL A 94 -27.64 -5.03 -3.25
C VAL A 94 -26.61 -6.11 -2.94
N TYR A 95 -25.99 -6.04 -1.76
CA TYR A 95 -24.97 -7.03 -1.35
C TYR A 95 -25.53 -8.46 -1.25
N PHE A 96 -26.75 -8.62 -0.72
CA PHE A 96 -27.34 -9.94 -0.49
C PHE A 96 -27.95 -10.55 -1.76
N ARG A 97 -28.39 -9.72 -2.71
CA ARG A 97 -28.96 -10.17 -3.98
C ARG A 97 -27.87 -10.56 -4.98
N ASP A 98 -26.92 -9.67 -5.19
CA ASP A 98 -25.78 -9.90 -6.08
C ASP A 98 -24.62 -8.95 -5.70
N PRO A 99 -23.59 -9.46 -5.01
CA PRO A 99 -22.48 -8.62 -4.56
C PRO A 99 -21.49 -8.30 -5.71
N THR A 100 -21.71 -8.81 -6.93
CA THR A 100 -20.76 -8.69 -8.05
C THR A 100 -20.28 -7.26 -8.26
N GLY A 101 -21.19 -6.28 -8.35
CA GLY A 101 -20.81 -4.89 -8.57
C GLY A 101 -20.01 -4.28 -7.39
N ILE A 102 -20.32 -4.66 -6.16
CA ILE A 102 -19.60 -4.22 -4.96
C ILE A 102 -18.16 -4.74 -4.97
N TYR A 103 -17.96 -6.02 -5.27
CA TYR A 103 -16.61 -6.59 -5.37
C TYR A 103 -15.85 -6.08 -6.58
N LEU A 104 -16.50 -5.86 -7.74
CA LEU A 104 -15.84 -5.21 -8.88
C LEU A 104 -15.39 -3.79 -8.53
N ALA A 105 -16.21 -3.01 -7.81
CA ALA A 105 -15.82 -1.70 -7.30
C ALA A 105 -14.62 -1.81 -6.36
N GLY A 106 -14.65 -2.71 -5.37
CA GLY A 106 -13.51 -2.94 -4.47
C GLY A 106 -12.23 -3.38 -5.20
N ARG A 107 -12.33 -4.34 -6.11
CA ARG A 107 -11.20 -4.85 -6.90
C ARG A 107 -10.62 -3.76 -7.82
N SER A 108 -11.47 -2.87 -8.34
CA SER A 108 -10.98 -1.73 -9.15
C SER A 108 -10.08 -0.78 -8.34
N LEU A 109 -10.29 -0.63 -7.02
CA LEU A 109 -9.37 0.12 -6.16
C LEU A 109 -7.98 -0.55 -6.14
N SER A 110 -7.92 -1.88 -6.04
CA SER A 110 -6.67 -2.65 -6.13
C SER A 110 -5.99 -2.51 -7.49
N VAL A 111 -6.76 -2.47 -8.59
CA VAL A 111 -6.23 -2.20 -9.94
C VAL A 111 -5.60 -0.81 -10.01
N VAL A 112 -6.31 0.22 -9.53
CA VAL A 112 -5.82 1.61 -9.50
C VAL A 112 -4.56 1.72 -8.64
N ALA A 113 -4.58 1.15 -7.44
CA ALA A 113 -3.44 1.15 -6.55
C ALA A 113 -2.24 0.45 -7.21
N GLY A 114 -2.47 -0.73 -7.80
CA GLY A 114 -1.41 -1.51 -8.40
C GLY A 114 -0.80 -0.89 -9.65
N ALA A 115 -1.61 -0.25 -10.50
CA ALA A 115 -1.11 0.52 -11.64
C ALA A 115 -0.36 1.78 -11.18
N THR A 116 -0.83 2.44 -10.11
CA THR A 116 -0.15 3.59 -9.51
C THR A 116 1.22 3.20 -8.97
N THR A 117 1.35 2.03 -8.33
CA THR A 117 2.65 1.50 -7.86
C THR A 117 3.67 1.42 -9.00
N VAL A 118 3.27 1.00 -10.21
CA VAL A 118 4.17 0.95 -11.39
C VAL A 118 4.71 2.35 -11.74
N VAL A 119 3.85 3.37 -11.72
CA VAL A 119 4.25 4.77 -11.97
C VAL A 119 5.18 5.28 -10.87
N LEU A 120 4.89 4.95 -9.61
CA LEU A 120 5.70 5.35 -8.47
C LEU A 120 7.08 4.68 -8.49
N VAL A 121 7.18 3.41 -8.86
CA VAL A 121 8.46 2.69 -9.02
C VAL A 121 9.31 3.33 -10.11
N ARG A 122 8.70 3.69 -11.26
CA ARG A 122 9.42 4.43 -12.30
C ARG A 122 9.93 5.79 -11.79
N SER A 123 9.11 6.48 -11.01
CA SER A 123 9.48 7.78 -10.43
C SER A 123 10.63 7.64 -9.43
N LEU A 124 10.59 6.58 -8.60
CA LEU A 124 11.62 6.28 -7.61
C LEU A 124 12.94 5.90 -8.29
N GLY A 125 12.89 5.00 -9.27
CA GLY A 125 14.06 4.60 -10.06
C GLY A 125 14.73 5.79 -10.77
N ARG A 126 13.95 6.71 -11.34
CA ARG A 126 14.48 7.92 -12.01
C ARG A 126 15.23 8.83 -11.04
N ARG A 127 14.73 8.92 -9.81
CA ARG A 127 15.33 9.74 -8.75
C ARG A 127 16.56 9.07 -8.15
N MET A 128 16.56 7.74 -8.04
CA MET A 128 17.63 6.99 -7.40
C MET A 128 18.80 6.70 -8.34
N ILE A 129 18.52 6.39 -9.61
CA ILE A 129 19.52 5.91 -10.58
C ILE A 129 19.42 6.71 -11.89
N ASP A 130 18.62 6.25 -12.85
CA ASP A 130 18.47 6.87 -14.17
C ASP A 130 17.15 6.47 -14.85
N GLY A 131 16.85 7.06 -16.01
CA GLY A 131 15.59 6.84 -16.73
C GLY A 131 15.41 5.46 -17.38
N ARG A 132 16.50 4.80 -17.79
CA ARG A 132 16.46 3.45 -18.38
C ARG A 132 16.20 2.42 -17.31
N THR A 133 16.98 2.44 -16.22
CA THR A 133 16.82 1.54 -15.07
C THR A 133 15.42 1.67 -14.46
N ALA A 134 14.92 2.89 -14.34
CA ALA A 134 13.56 3.15 -13.87
C ALA A 134 12.46 2.56 -14.76
N THR A 135 12.64 2.61 -16.07
CA THR A 135 11.66 2.08 -17.02
C THR A 135 11.70 0.56 -16.99
N ALA A 136 12.88 -0.06 -16.91
CA ALA A 136 13.03 -1.50 -16.73
C ALA A 136 12.37 -2.00 -15.44
N ALA A 137 12.65 -1.35 -14.31
CA ALA A 137 12.04 -1.71 -13.01
C ALA A 137 10.51 -1.62 -13.04
N ALA A 138 9.97 -0.59 -13.69
CA ALA A 138 8.52 -0.43 -13.84
C ALA A 138 7.90 -1.48 -14.77
N ILE A 139 8.57 -1.85 -15.86
CA ILE A 139 8.13 -2.96 -16.74
C ILE A 139 8.08 -4.26 -15.94
N PHE A 140 9.14 -4.59 -15.19
CA PHE A 140 9.19 -5.80 -14.38
C PHE A 140 8.07 -5.85 -13.34
N LEU A 141 7.77 -4.74 -12.66
CA LEU A 141 6.63 -4.68 -11.74
C LEU A 141 5.27 -4.74 -12.45
N ALA A 142 5.15 -4.14 -13.64
CA ALA A 142 3.91 -4.13 -14.40
C ALA A 142 3.45 -5.57 -14.75
N VAL A 143 4.40 -6.46 -15.02
CA VAL A 143 4.16 -7.87 -15.38
C VAL A 143 4.41 -8.87 -14.25
N ALA A 144 4.79 -8.41 -13.05
CA ALA A 144 5.09 -9.27 -11.90
C ALA A 144 3.87 -10.12 -11.50
N PRO A 145 3.90 -11.47 -11.66
CA PRO A 145 2.72 -12.31 -11.49
C PRO A 145 2.05 -12.17 -10.12
N LEU A 146 2.83 -12.15 -9.03
CA LEU A 146 2.30 -12.00 -7.68
C LEU A 146 1.55 -10.68 -7.50
N HIS A 147 2.15 -9.57 -7.94
CA HIS A 147 1.56 -8.25 -7.79
C HIS A 147 0.34 -8.07 -8.71
N VAL A 148 0.36 -8.64 -9.92
CA VAL A 148 -0.79 -8.66 -10.83
C VAL A 148 -1.93 -9.47 -10.21
N ARG A 149 -1.67 -10.70 -9.78
CA ARG A 149 -2.65 -11.59 -9.15
C ARG A 149 -3.31 -10.92 -7.93
N ASP A 150 -2.51 -10.39 -7.01
CA ASP A 150 -3.06 -9.79 -5.79
C ASP A 150 -3.83 -8.49 -6.07
N SER A 151 -3.56 -7.81 -7.20
CA SER A 151 -4.35 -6.65 -7.66
C SER A 151 -5.76 -7.03 -8.15
N HIS A 152 -6.07 -8.31 -8.37
CA HIS A 152 -7.41 -8.77 -8.75
C HIS A 152 -8.31 -9.02 -7.54
N TYR A 153 -7.79 -8.91 -6.32
CA TYR A 153 -8.53 -9.16 -5.09
C TYR A 153 -8.67 -7.87 -4.29
N VAL A 154 -9.74 -7.77 -3.50
CA VAL A 154 -9.89 -6.72 -2.48
C VAL A 154 -8.91 -7.00 -1.33
N LYS A 155 -7.68 -6.48 -1.45
CA LYS A 155 -6.60 -6.65 -0.47
C LYS A 155 -5.93 -5.32 -0.17
N HIS A 156 -5.74 -5.04 1.11
CA HIS A 156 -5.01 -3.85 1.57
C HIS A 156 -3.52 -3.89 1.24
N ASP A 157 -2.93 -5.07 0.98
CA ASP A 157 -1.49 -5.22 0.67
C ASP A 157 -1.05 -4.49 -0.60
N VAL A 158 -1.89 -4.49 -1.65
CA VAL A 158 -1.57 -3.80 -2.92
C VAL A 158 -1.56 -2.28 -2.68
N PHE A 159 -2.51 -1.79 -1.89
CA PHE A 159 -2.59 -0.39 -1.50
C PHE A 159 -1.46 0.01 -0.54
N ALA A 160 -1.12 -0.85 0.43
CA ALA A 160 0.03 -0.66 1.32
C ALA A 160 1.35 -0.61 0.52
N THR A 161 1.52 -1.47 -0.49
CA THR A 161 2.69 -1.47 -1.38
C THR A 161 2.81 -0.15 -2.14
N MET A 162 1.71 0.37 -2.68
CA MET A 162 1.67 1.69 -3.32
C MET A 162 2.18 2.78 -2.36
N LEU A 163 1.66 2.81 -1.13
CA LEU A 163 2.05 3.79 -0.11
C LEU A 163 3.49 3.62 0.38
N VAL A 164 3.98 2.39 0.47
CA VAL A 164 5.39 2.10 0.79
C VAL A 164 6.30 2.71 -0.28
N VAL A 165 6.02 2.53 -1.57
CA VAL A 165 6.82 3.13 -2.64
C VAL A 165 6.71 4.67 -2.62
N ALA A 166 5.53 5.21 -2.33
CA ALA A 166 5.33 6.65 -2.14
C ALA A 166 6.15 7.19 -0.93
N ALA A 167 6.21 6.44 0.17
CA ALA A 167 7.02 6.77 1.34
C ALA A 167 8.51 6.74 0.98
N TYR A 168 9.00 5.74 0.23
CA TYR A 168 10.38 5.73 -0.27
C TYR A 168 10.72 6.93 -1.17
N LEU A 169 9.77 7.38 -2.00
CA LEU A 169 9.92 8.63 -2.75
C LEU A 169 10.08 9.85 -1.83
N ALA A 170 9.35 9.91 -0.71
CA ALA A 170 9.53 10.96 0.29
C ALA A 170 10.88 10.82 1.04
N VAL A 171 11.23 9.63 1.50
CA VAL A 171 12.51 9.32 2.18
C VAL A 171 13.71 9.69 1.29
N SER A 172 13.65 9.42 -0.01
CA SER A 172 14.73 9.79 -0.95
C SER A 172 14.95 11.31 -1.09
N ARG A 173 13.99 12.16 -0.67
CA ARG A 173 14.17 13.61 -0.56
C ARG A 173 14.99 14.02 0.65
N VAL A 174 14.91 13.23 1.72
CA VAL A 174 15.74 13.38 2.90
C VAL A 174 17.19 13.03 2.57
N TRP A 175 17.41 11.89 1.89
CA TRP A 175 18.74 11.40 1.55
C TRP A 175 19.48 12.26 0.51
N LYS A 176 18.86 12.56 -0.64
CA LYS A 176 19.49 13.28 -1.77
C LYS A 176 19.28 14.80 -1.76
N GLY A 177 18.71 15.39 -0.71
CA GLY A 177 18.38 16.83 -0.71
C GLY A 177 19.62 17.74 -0.70
N GLU A 178 19.62 18.79 -1.54
CA GLU A 178 20.63 19.85 -1.49
C GLU A 178 20.63 20.59 -0.13
N PRO A 179 21.81 21.04 0.35
CA PRO A 179 21.99 21.59 1.70
C PRO A 179 21.44 23.02 1.82
N SER A 180 20.14 23.16 2.07
CA SER A 180 19.59 24.41 2.63
C SER A 180 18.56 24.06 3.71
N GLY A 181 18.84 24.51 4.95
CA GLY A 181 18.28 23.95 6.19
C GLY A 181 16.77 23.72 6.20
N GLY A 182 15.97 24.74 5.86
CA GLY A 182 14.50 24.66 5.95
C GLY A 182 13.87 23.66 4.97
N ARG A 183 14.42 23.52 3.77
CA ARG A 183 13.91 22.61 2.73
C ARG A 183 14.14 21.13 3.06
N LYS A 184 15.11 20.84 3.92
CA LYS A 184 15.36 19.47 4.42
C LYS A 184 14.42 19.09 5.56
N THR A 185 14.06 20.01 6.45
CA THR A 185 13.11 19.71 7.54
C THR A 185 11.71 19.41 6.99
N SER A 186 11.24 20.16 5.98
CA SER A 186 9.97 19.83 5.31
C SER A 186 10.00 18.46 4.63
N ALA A 187 11.15 18.04 4.08
CA ALA A 187 11.32 16.70 3.53
C ALA A 187 11.23 15.60 4.59
N VAL A 188 11.75 15.85 5.80
CA VAL A 188 11.63 14.93 6.95
C VAL A 188 10.18 14.82 7.41
N VAL A 189 9.46 15.94 7.51
CA VAL A 189 8.02 15.94 7.85
C VAL A 189 7.22 15.17 6.80
N LEU A 190 7.46 15.43 5.51
CA LEU A 190 6.80 14.71 4.42
C LEU A 190 7.09 13.20 4.44
N ALA A 191 8.34 12.81 4.71
CA ALA A 191 8.73 11.40 4.80
C ALA A 191 8.11 10.72 6.02
N GLY A 192 8.14 11.37 7.19
CA GLY A 192 7.47 10.88 8.40
C GLY A 192 5.96 10.72 8.17
N ALA A 193 5.29 11.74 7.63
CA ALA A 193 3.89 11.70 7.27
C ALA A 193 3.56 10.56 6.28
N ALA A 194 4.34 10.39 5.21
CA ALA A 194 4.13 9.31 4.25
C ALA A 194 4.30 7.91 4.88
N CYS A 195 5.28 7.75 5.78
CA CYS A 195 5.44 6.52 6.55
C CYS A 195 4.25 6.26 7.48
N GLY A 196 3.72 7.29 8.15
CA GLY A 196 2.55 7.17 9.02
C GLY A 196 1.26 6.84 8.27
N VAL A 197 1.08 7.38 7.06
CA VAL A 197 -0.01 7.02 6.14
C VAL A 197 0.07 5.54 5.75
N ALA A 198 1.25 5.05 5.36
CA ALA A 198 1.45 3.62 5.06
C ALA A 198 1.24 2.73 6.29
N PHE A 199 1.77 3.13 7.45
CA PHE A 199 1.54 2.45 8.72
C PHE A 199 0.06 2.38 9.09
N SER A 200 -0.71 3.41 8.73
CA SER A 200 -2.15 3.45 8.93
C SER A 200 -2.93 2.53 7.99
N THR A 201 -2.28 1.82 7.06
CA THR A 201 -2.91 0.74 6.25
C THR A 201 -2.60 -0.65 6.76
N HIS A 202 -1.39 -0.88 7.24
CA HIS A 202 -0.98 -2.15 7.79
C HIS A 202 0.17 -1.97 8.79
N TYR A 203 0.09 -2.68 9.93
CA TYR A 203 1.11 -2.61 10.97
C TYR A 203 2.54 -2.98 10.51
N TYR A 204 2.73 -3.83 9.49
CA TYR A 204 4.07 -4.17 9.01
C TYR A 204 4.78 -2.97 8.36
N CYS A 205 4.06 -1.93 7.94
CA CYS A 205 4.67 -0.73 7.38
C CYS A 205 5.48 0.06 8.43
N ILE A 206 5.44 -0.33 9.71
CA ILE A 206 6.36 0.18 10.75
C ILE A 206 7.83 0.01 10.36
N PHE A 207 8.17 -1.00 9.54
CA PHE A 207 9.54 -1.23 9.08
C PHE A 207 10.08 -0.10 8.19
N LEU A 208 9.23 0.81 7.68
CA LEU A 208 9.66 2.05 7.04
C LEU A 208 10.42 3.00 7.99
N ALA A 209 10.30 2.82 9.31
CA ALA A 209 11.08 3.56 10.29
C ALA A 209 12.59 3.31 10.10
N LEU A 210 13.01 2.12 9.67
CA LEU A 210 14.41 1.77 9.46
C LEU A 210 15.07 2.59 8.33
N PRO A 211 14.59 2.55 7.07
CA PRO A 211 15.19 3.33 5.99
C PRO A 211 15.04 4.85 6.21
N LEU A 212 13.95 5.31 6.84
CA LEU A 212 13.81 6.74 7.19
C LEU A 212 14.84 7.17 8.23
N SER A 213 15.01 6.39 9.31
CA SER A 213 16.02 6.67 10.33
C SER A 213 17.43 6.66 9.74
N TRP A 214 17.73 5.69 8.88
CA TRP A 214 19.01 5.63 8.18
C TRP A 214 19.26 6.84 7.29
N ALA A 215 18.26 7.25 6.50
CA ALA A 215 18.36 8.45 5.67
C ALA A 215 18.60 9.72 6.51
N ILE A 216 17.99 9.82 7.69
CA ILE A 216 18.21 10.93 8.64
C ILE A 216 19.62 10.88 9.23
N VAL A 217 20.11 9.71 9.63
CA VAL A 217 21.48 9.56 10.14
C VAL A 217 22.46 10.04 9.06
N LEU A 218 22.37 9.53 7.83
CA LEU A 218 23.26 9.92 6.74
C LEU A 218 23.21 11.43 6.44
N ALA A 219 22.02 12.03 6.48
CA ALA A 219 21.86 13.44 6.12
C ALA A 219 22.30 14.44 7.21
N TRP A 220 22.33 14.04 8.50
CA TRP A 220 22.65 14.95 9.61
C TRP A 220 23.81 14.50 10.53
N ARG A 221 24.42 13.33 10.32
CA ARG A 221 25.51 12.83 11.19
C ARG A 221 26.71 13.79 11.28
N SER A 222 27.01 14.52 10.20
CA SER A 222 28.08 15.52 10.15
C SER A 222 27.78 16.78 10.99
N ARG A 223 26.51 17.02 11.33
CA ARG A 223 26.06 18.12 12.20
C ARG A 223 25.90 17.71 13.66
N GLY A 224 26.33 16.49 14.02
CA GLY A 224 26.26 15.94 15.37
C GLY A 224 24.96 15.20 15.70
N TRP A 225 25.01 14.38 16.76
CA TRP A 225 23.89 13.53 17.17
C TRP A 225 22.65 14.29 17.64
N GLY A 226 22.80 15.51 18.18
CA GLY A 226 21.64 16.35 18.54
C GLY A 226 20.79 16.73 17.32
N ALA A 227 21.41 16.98 16.17
CA ALA A 227 20.69 17.25 14.94
C ALA A 227 19.99 16.00 14.40
N VAL A 228 20.63 14.83 14.49
CA VAL A 228 20.02 13.54 14.12
C VAL A 228 18.78 13.28 14.98
N LEU A 229 18.92 13.35 16.31
CA LEU A 229 17.82 13.13 17.25
C LEU A 229 16.64 14.08 16.98
N ARG A 230 16.91 15.38 16.76
CA ARG A 230 15.87 16.35 16.42
C ARG A 230 15.06 15.93 15.21
N HIS A 231 15.69 15.48 14.13
CA HIS A 231 14.97 15.09 12.91
C HIS A 231 14.31 13.70 13.03
N LEU A 232 14.87 12.78 13.83
CA LEU A 232 14.20 11.53 14.18
C LEU A 232 12.90 11.81 14.96
N VAL A 233 12.93 12.74 15.92
CA VAL A 233 11.74 13.16 16.67
C VAL A 233 10.72 13.82 15.73
N ILE A 234 11.14 14.74 14.85
CA ILE A 234 10.24 15.37 13.87
C ILE A 234 9.58 14.32 12.96
N ALA A 235 10.36 13.36 12.45
CA ALA A 235 9.85 12.26 11.63
C ALA A 235 8.86 11.37 12.40
N GLY A 236 9.21 11.00 13.64
CA GLY A 236 8.38 10.18 14.50
C GLY A 236 7.06 10.86 14.85
N VAL A 237 7.09 12.15 15.21
CA VAL A 237 5.89 12.95 15.49
C VAL A 237 5.01 13.08 14.25
N ALA A 238 5.58 13.39 13.08
CA ALA A 238 4.81 13.48 11.84
C ALA A 238 4.16 12.13 11.46
N SER A 239 4.90 11.03 11.62
CA SER A 239 4.39 9.67 11.40
C SER A 239 3.25 9.34 12.36
N ALA A 240 3.46 9.53 13.67
CA ALA A 240 2.44 9.28 14.69
C ALA A 240 1.18 10.14 14.47
N ALA A 241 1.36 11.44 14.19
CA ALA A 241 0.25 12.35 13.92
C ALA A 241 -0.59 11.86 12.73
N THR A 242 0.02 11.57 11.59
CA THR A 242 -0.72 11.06 10.42
C THR A 242 -1.35 9.69 10.65
N PHE A 243 -0.68 8.80 11.38
CA PHE A 243 -1.23 7.49 11.76
C PHE A 243 -2.51 7.63 12.60
N PHE A 244 -2.47 8.43 13.68
CA PHE A 244 -3.64 8.62 14.54
C PHE A 244 -4.73 9.47 13.88
N LEU A 245 -4.39 10.39 12.97
CA LEU A 245 -5.40 11.12 12.19
C LEU A 245 -6.17 10.18 11.25
N LEU A 246 -5.52 9.18 10.66
CA LEU A 246 -6.13 8.25 9.71
C LEU A 246 -6.66 6.96 10.34
N SER A 247 -6.27 6.66 11.59
CA SER A 247 -6.80 5.59 12.43
C SER A 247 -7.13 6.09 13.84
N PRO A 248 -8.07 7.04 13.99
CA PRO A 248 -8.31 7.74 15.26
C PRO A 248 -8.80 6.82 16.37
N PHE A 249 -9.56 5.78 16.04
CA PHE A 249 -10.12 4.88 17.04
C PHE A 249 -9.08 3.98 17.73
N ILE A 250 -7.85 3.88 17.20
CA ILE A 250 -6.75 3.24 17.93
C ILE A 250 -6.39 4.07 19.19
N ALA A 251 -6.51 5.40 19.11
CA ALA A 251 -6.29 6.28 20.27
C ALA A 251 -7.56 6.49 21.11
N LEU A 252 -8.75 6.50 20.48
CA LEU A 252 -10.02 6.72 21.17
C LEU A 252 -10.54 5.47 21.90
N ASP A 253 -10.18 4.27 21.44
CA ASP A 253 -10.52 3.00 22.08
C ASP A 253 -9.27 2.09 22.22
N PRO A 254 -8.31 2.49 23.07
CA PRO A 254 -7.02 1.82 23.16
C PRO A 254 -7.11 0.43 23.80
N LEU A 255 -8.12 0.16 24.63
CA LEU A 255 -8.30 -1.15 25.28
C LEU A 255 -8.71 -2.21 24.26
N THR A 256 -9.71 -1.90 23.41
CA THR A 256 -10.11 -2.78 22.33
C THR A 256 -8.99 -2.94 21.30
N ALA A 257 -8.31 -1.84 20.95
CA ALA A 257 -7.16 -1.89 20.04
C ALA A 257 -6.05 -2.79 20.58
N TRP A 258 -5.67 -2.64 21.84
CA TRP A 258 -4.63 -3.46 22.48
C TRP A 258 -5.00 -4.94 22.51
N ARG A 259 -6.24 -5.26 22.90
CA ARG A 259 -6.75 -6.63 22.93
C ARG A 259 -6.64 -7.29 21.55
N ASP A 260 -7.13 -6.62 20.51
CA ASP A 260 -7.20 -7.19 19.16
C ASP A 260 -5.81 -7.34 18.52
N ILE A 261 -4.93 -6.36 18.70
CA ILE A 261 -3.54 -6.41 18.22
C ILE A 261 -2.79 -7.56 18.91
N THR A 262 -2.98 -7.71 20.23
CA THR A 262 -2.35 -8.78 21.02
C THR A 262 -2.86 -10.16 20.60
N ALA A 263 -4.18 -10.33 20.49
CA ALA A 263 -4.79 -11.57 20.04
C ALA A 263 -4.31 -11.99 18.63
N ASN A 264 -4.17 -11.03 17.71
CA ASN A 264 -3.63 -11.32 16.39
C ASN A 264 -2.15 -11.72 16.44
N ARG A 265 -1.34 -11.04 17.26
CA ARG A 265 0.06 -11.42 17.49
C ARG A 265 0.16 -12.85 17.99
N GLU A 266 -0.66 -13.24 18.97
CA GLU A 266 -0.68 -14.60 19.52
C GLU A 266 -1.03 -15.64 18.43
N ILE A 267 -1.99 -15.33 17.56
CA ILE A 267 -2.36 -16.23 16.47
C ILE A 267 -1.25 -16.35 15.42
N VAL A 268 -0.66 -15.23 14.99
CA VAL A 268 0.25 -15.21 13.82
C VAL A 268 1.68 -15.51 14.22
N VAL A 269 2.18 -14.88 15.28
CA VAL A 269 3.56 -15.00 15.74
C VAL A 269 3.74 -16.29 16.54
N ASP A 270 2.86 -16.62 17.48
CA ASP A 270 3.10 -17.78 18.33
C ASP A 270 2.90 -19.09 17.56
N ARG A 271 2.00 -19.14 16.57
CA ARG A 271 1.94 -20.27 15.61
C ARG A 271 3.23 -20.37 14.79
N ALA A 272 3.78 -19.26 14.31
CA ALA A 272 5.04 -19.26 13.56
C ALA A 272 6.22 -19.72 14.44
N VAL A 273 6.28 -19.27 15.69
CA VAL A 273 7.31 -19.67 16.66
C VAL A 273 7.17 -21.15 17.02
N ALA A 274 5.95 -21.63 17.31
CA ALA A 274 5.69 -23.03 17.63
C ALA A 274 6.01 -23.99 16.47
N THR A 275 5.82 -23.55 15.23
CA THR A 275 6.19 -24.33 14.04
C THR A 275 7.65 -24.15 13.60
N GLY A 276 8.40 -23.28 14.29
CA GLY A 276 9.77 -22.88 14.01
C GLY A 276 9.82 -21.47 13.43
N ALA A 277 10.24 -20.47 14.21
CA ALA A 277 10.15 -19.04 13.90
C ALA A 277 10.70 -18.64 12.52
N PHE A 278 11.69 -19.38 12.00
CA PHE A 278 12.30 -19.14 10.69
C PHE A 278 11.84 -20.09 9.58
N ARG A 279 11.04 -21.12 9.88
CA ARG A 279 10.47 -22.00 8.84
C ARG A 279 9.67 -21.23 7.78
N PRO A 280 8.87 -20.21 8.13
CA PRO A 280 8.20 -19.39 7.13
C PRO A 280 9.16 -18.61 6.23
N VAL A 281 10.37 -18.26 6.70
CA VAL A 281 11.35 -17.50 5.91
C VAL A 281 11.71 -18.26 4.64
N TRP A 282 11.92 -19.57 4.73
CA TRP A 282 12.22 -20.37 3.55
C TRP A 282 11.07 -20.35 2.55
N ARG A 283 9.82 -20.44 3.04
CA ARG A 283 8.64 -20.32 2.18
C ARG A 283 8.56 -18.94 1.52
N TYR A 284 8.84 -17.85 2.24
CA TYR A 284 8.86 -16.52 1.65
C TYR A 284 9.98 -16.34 0.62
N LEU A 285 11.17 -16.91 0.85
CA LEU A 285 12.25 -16.93 -0.14
C LEU A 285 11.87 -17.73 -1.37
N GLN A 286 11.20 -18.88 -1.20
CA GLN A 286 10.67 -19.67 -2.30
C GLN A 286 9.61 -18.88 -3.08
N MET A 287 8.67 -18.21 -2.42
CA MET A 287 7.67 -17.35 -3.07
C MET A 287 8.34 -16.18 -3.81
N LEU A 288 9.36 -15.55 -3.23
CA LEU A 288 10.11 -14.49 -3.90
C LEU A 288 10.80 -15.01 -5.17
N TRP A 289 11.39 -16.21 -5.09
CA TRP A 289 12.11 -16.83 -6.19
C TRP A 289 11.19 -17.35 -7.30
N GLN A 290 10.06 -17.97 -6.94
CA GLN A 290 9.16 -18.69 -7.86
C GLN A 290 7.97 -17.83 -8.30
N ASP A 291 7.34 -17.10 -7.39
CA ASP A 291 6.03 -16.47 -7.62
C ASP A 291 6.09 -14.97 -7.91
N ALA A 292 7.12 -14.27 -7.42
CA ALA A 292 7.15 -12.80 -7.45
C ALA A 292 7.45 -12.22 -8.84
N ILE A 293 8.66 -12.42 -9.37
CA ILE A 293 9.14 -11.76 -10.60
C ILE A 293 10.03 -12.70 -11.46
N SER A 294 10.05 -14.00 -11.18
CA SER A 294 10.93 -15.03 -11.78
C SER A 294 12.42 -14.95 -11.38
N PRO A 295 13.15 -16.09 -11.35
CA PRO A 295 14.56 -16.15 -10.93
C PRO A 295 15.53 -15.18 -11.65
N PRO A 296 15.44 -14.97 -12.97
CA PRO A 296 16.35 -14.05 -13.67
C PRO A 296 16.28 -12.62 -13.16
N ILE A 297 15.07 -12.13 -12.83
CA ILE A 297 14.88 -10.74 -12.38
C ILE A 297 15.36 -10.59 -10.93
N VAL A 298 15.16 -11.61 -10.09
CA VAL A 298 15.73 -11.64 -8.74
C VAL A 298 17.25 -11.61 -8.81
N GLY A 299 17.87 -12.41 -9.68
CA GLY A 299 19.32 -12.42 -9.88
C GLY A 299 19.86 -11.05 -10.32
N LEU A 300 19.22 -10.41 -11.31
CA LEU A 300 19.58 -9.06 -11.75
C LEU A 300 19.44 -8.03 -10.62
N GLY A 301 18.40 -8.14 -9.80
CA GLY A 301 18.20 -7.27 -8.63
C GLY A 301 19.30 -7.42 -7.59
N LEU A 302 19.73 -8.65 -7.29
CA LEU A 302 20.82 -8.92 -6.35
C LEU A 302 22.17 -8.41 -6.87
N ILE A 303 22.48 -8.63 -8.15
CA ILE A 303 23.70 -8.11 -8.78
C ILE A 303 23.70 -6.57 -8.72
N GLY A 304 22.57 -5.95 -9.04
CA GLY A 304 22.42 -4.50 -8.94
C GLY A 304 22.62 -3.98 -7.52
N ALA A 305 22.06 -4.65 -6.51
CA ALA A 305 22.23 -4.26 -5.11
C ALA A 305 23.70 -4.38 -4.65
N LEU A 306 24.40 -5.46 -5.02
CA LEU A 306 25.82 -5.64 -4.72
C LEU A 306 26.70 -4.61 -5.43
N TRP A 307 26.33 -4.18 -6.63
CA TRP A 307 27.07 -3.17 -7.37
C TRP A 307 26.90 -1.74 -6.81
N MET A 308 25.86 -1.50 -6.00
CA MET A 308 25.58 -0.19 -5.40
C MET A 308 26.22 0.02 -4.01
N VAL A 309 26.75 -1.04 -3.38
CA VAL A 309 27.47 -1.00 -2.09
C VAL A 309 28.95 -0.77 -2.36
#